data_AF-A0A3Q3FPN0-F1
#
_entry.id   AF-A0A3Q3FPN0-F1
#
_cell.length_a   1.000
_cell.length_b   1.000
_cell.length_c   1.000
_cell.angle_alpha   90.00
_cell.angle_beta   90.00
_cell.angle_gamma   90.00
#
_symmetry.space_group_name_H-M   'P 1'
#
loop_
_entity.id
_entity.type
_entity.pdbx_description
1 polymer ?
#
loop_
_entity_poly.entity_id
_entity_poly.type
_entity_poly.pdbx_seq_one_letter_code
_entity_poly.pdbx_strand_id
1 'polypeptide(L)'
;QCFSREFSRFLPPLKLVFVPETFSQVLSSSLGVYRMQMGQLTLEVSSGDITKETCDAIVNSSNANFDLYAGVSKAILDGAGRSVQMASPGYLPRAMIMTTAGQLPSSNIVHIVGQNDPGKIKDLVFGVLKLCEENKFGSVAFPALGTEALLPPHWDDMKNDIVKLFPLTPGSTEYNNVDGKGKVLCSNCLQIERVQNTTLWQSYQLLKKHLEVKNKHTKNEQLLYHGTAATSIDLINHKGFNRSYAGQHGAMYGKGSYFAVNPSYSAQNYAQLDASGHKRMYQARVLVGDYTQGRSGMITPPAKSGNAADLYDSVTDRPNNPSMFVVFNDIQAYPEYLITFT
;
A
#
# COMPACT_ATOMS: atom_id res chain seq x y z
N GLN A 1 -3.28 6.23 -7.89
CA GLN A 1 -3.08 7.32 -8.88
C GLN A 1 -2.46 6.70 -10.13
N CYS A 2 -3.01 6.97 -11.31
CA CYS A 2 -2.54 6.43 -12.59
C CYS A 2 -1.52 7.41 -13.21
N PHE A 3 -0.34 6.92 -13.59
CA PHE A 3 0.60 7.69 -14.41
C PHE A 3 0.47 7.24 -15.87
N SER A 4 0.15 8.19 -16.75
CA SER A 4 0.37 8.06 -18.18
C SER A 4 1.57 8.92 -18.58
N ARG A 5 2.66 8.26 -19.00
CA ARG A 5 3.53 8.59 -20.15
C ARG A 5 4.85 7.80 -20.09
N GLU A 6 5.24 7.34 -21.26
CA GLU A 6 6.52 6.71 -21.67
C GLU A 6 6.75 5.23 -21.31
N PHE A 7 6.24 4.35 -22.18
CA PHE A 7 6.88 3.06 -22.45
C PHE A 7 7.61 3.18 -23.80
N SER A 8 8.90 3.50 -23.77
CA SER A 8 9.75 3.50 -24.96
C SER A 8 10.98 2.61 -24.73
N ARG A 9 11.04 1.56 -25.57
CA ARG A 9 12.21 0.82 -26.10
C ARG A 9 12.54 -0.59 -25.56
N PHE A 10 12.67 -1.48 -26.58
CA PHE A 10 13.23 -2.84 -26.68
C PHE A 10 12.32 -4.00 -26.17
N LEU A 11 11.92 -5.02 -26.96
CA LEU A 11 12.55 -5.77 -28.08
C LEU A 11 11.51 -6.45 -29.01
N PRO A 12 11.86 -6.79 -30.28
CA PRO A 12 11.31 -7.93 -31.03
C PRO A 12 12.31 -9.13 -31.07
N PRO A 13 11.98 -10.33 -31.62
CA PRO A 13 10.73 -10.73 -32.27
C PRO A 13 10.08 -12.01 -31.68
N LEU A 14 8.77 -11.94 -31.44
CA LEU A 14 7.84 -13.04 -31.74
C LEU A 14 6.83 -12.45 -32.71
N LYS A 15 6.44 -13.20 -33.75
CA LYS A 15 5.47 -12.76 -34.77
C LYS A 15 4.05 -12.67 -34.18
N LEU A 16 3.85 -11.75 -33.24
CA LEU A 16 2.69 -10.88 -33.19
C LEU A 16 3.19 -9.56 -33.76
N VAL A 17 2.74 -9.22 -34.96
CA VAL A 17 3.02 -7.90 -35.54
C VAL A 17 2.26 -6.88 -34.69
N PHE A 18 2.90 -6.38 -33.63
CA PHE A 18 2.44 -5.17 -32.95
C PHE A 18 2.76 -4.00 -33.87
N VAL A 19 1.78 -3.64 -34.70
CA VAL A 19 1.76 -2.34 -35.37
C VAL A 19 1.67 -1.29 -34.26
N PRO A 20 2.52 -0.24 -34.25
CA PRO A 20 2.39 0.84 -33.29
C PRO A 20 1.15 1.67 -33.63
N GLU A 21 -0.03 1.22 -33.21
CA GLU A 21 -1.30 1.94 -33.40
C GLU A 21 -2.07 2.12 -32.08
N THR A 22 -2.20 3.41 -31.73
CA THR A 22 -3.36 4.06 -31.09
C THR A 22 -3.92 3.42 -29.83
N PHE A 23 -3.33 3.77 -28.70
CA PHE A 23 -4.07 3.84 -27.44
C PHE A 23 -5.18 4.90 -27.57
N SER A 24 -6.42 4.55 -27.24
CA SER A 24 -7.46 5.58 -27.11
C SER A 24 -7.19 6.45 -25.87
N GLN A 25 -7.87 7.60 -25.81
CA GLN A 25 -7.98 8.33 -24.55
C GLN A 25 -8.61 7.42 -23.47
N VAL A 26 -8.13 7.55 -22.24
CA VAL A 26 -8.73 6.87 -21.08
C VAL A 26 -10.10 7.48 -20.81
N LEU A 27 -11.13 6.64 -20.82
CA LEU A 27 -12.51 7.02 -20.51
C LEU A 27 -12.87 6.51 -19.11
N SER A 28 -13.69 7.25 -18.37
CA SER A 28 -14.28 6.78 -17.11
C SER A 28 -15.79 6.73 -17.27
N SER A 29 -16.34 5.52 -17.25
CA SER A 29 -17.78 5.28 -17.37
C SER A 29 -18.51 5.45 -16.02
N SER A 30 -17.80 5.28 -14.91
CA SER A 30 -18.31 5.38 -13.54
C SER A 30 -17.14 5.56 -12.56
N LEU A 31 -17.44 5.98 -11.34
CA LEU A 31 -16.43 6.18 -10.30
C LEU A 31 -15.65 4.89 -10.05
N GLY A 32 -14.34 4.94 -10.25
CA GLY A 32 -13.45 3.79 -10.02
C GLY A 32 -13.31 2.83 -11.20
N VAL A 33 -13.90 3.12 -12.36
CA VAL A 33 -13.72 2.36 -13.61
C VAL A 33 -13.08 3.24 -14.67
N TYR A 34 -12.00 2.73 -15.26
CA TYR A 34 -11.23 3.36 -16.32
C TYR A 34 -11.05 2.38 -17.48
N ARG A 35 -11.33 2.81 -18.70
CA ARG A 35 -11.21 1.99 -19.91
C ARG A 35 -10.36 2.66 -20.97
N MET A 36 -9.66 1.85 -21.76
CA MET A 36 -9.00 2.29 -22.99
C MET A 36 -8.99 1.18 -24.04
N GLN A 37 -8.97 1.57 -25.31
CA GLN A 37 -8.74 0.66 -26.42
C GLN A 37 -7.24 0.56 -26.72
N MET A 38 -6.80 -0.66 -26.97
CA MET A 38 -5.45 -1.06 -27.37
C MET A 38 -5.57 -1.90 -28.65
N GLY A 39 -5.72 -1.23 -29.80
CA GLY A 39 -6.09 -1.90 -31.04
C GLY A 39 -7.48 -2.54 -30.92
N GLN A 40 -7.55 -3.87 -31.01
CA GLN A 40 -8.79 -4.64 -30.86
C GLN A 40 -9.08 -5.06 -29.40
N LEU A 41 -8.15 -4.80 -28.48
CA LEU A 41 -8.30 -5.17 -27.07
C LEU A 41 -8.87 -3.99 -26.29
N THR A 42 -9.85 -4.27 -25.43
CA THR A 42 -10.29 -3.32 -24.41
C THR A 42 -9.57 -3.61 -23.11
N LEU A 43 -8.81 -2.64 -22.60
CA LEU A 43 -8.25 -2.69 -21.25
C LEU A 43 -9.19 -1.93 -20.30
N GLU A 44 -9.60 -2.60 -19.24
CA GLU A 44 -10.35 -2.00 -18.14
C GLU A 44 -9.56 -2.12 -16.83
N VAL A 45 -9.54 -1.04 -16.07
CA VAL A 45 -9.11 -1.02 -14.67
C VAL A 45 -10.30 -0.60 -13.84
N SER A 46 -10.79 -1.51 -13.01
CA SER A 46 -11.92 -1.29 -12.12
C SER A 46 -11.55 -1.59 -10.67
N SER A 47 -12.18 -0.90 -9.74
CA SER A 47 -12.15 -1.24 -8.31
C SER A 47 -13.38 -2.08 -7.98
N GLY A 48 -13.18 -3.33 -7.59
CA GLY A 48 -14.29 -4.26 -7.34
C GLY A 48 -13.86 -5.58 -6.71
N ASP A 49 -14.82 -6.50 -6.63
CA ASP A 49 -14.63 -7.88 -6.14
C ASP A 49 -14.55 -8.83 -7.33
N ILE A 50 -13.37 -9.39 -7.57
CA ILE A 50 -13.10 -10.29 -8.71
C ILE A 50 -13.98 -11.54 -8.72
N THR A 51 -14.55 -11.94 -7.57
CA THR A 51 -15.47 -13.09 -7.50
C THR A 51 -16.82 -12.82 -8.17
N LYS A 52 -17.10 -11.57 -8.56
CA LYS A 52 -18.34 -11.16 -9.23
C LYS A 52 -18.18 -11.02 -10.75
N GLU A 53 -16.96 -11.16 -11.26
CA GLU A 53 -16.67 -11.04 -12.69
C GLU A 53 -17.32 -12.16 -13.50
N THR A 54 -17.96 -11.82 -14.61
CA THR A 54 -18.68 -12.75 -15.50
C THR A 54 -17.87 -13.10 -16.75
N CYS A 55 -16.54 -12.97 -16.68
CA CYS A 55 -15.64 -13.22 -17.81
C CYS A 55 -15.34 -14.71 -18.01
N ASP A 56 -14.70 -15.05 -19.12
CA ASP A 56 -14.37 -16.43 -19.46
C ASP A 56 -13.35 -17.03 -18.48
N ALA A 57 -12.45 -16.21 -17.95
CA ALA A 57 -11.49 -16.61 -16.93
C ALA A 57 -11.21 -15.49 -15.92
N ILE A 58 -11.12 -15.85 -14.63
CA ILE A 58 -10.48 -14.99 -13.63
C ILE A 58 -9.13 -15.56 -13.23
N VAL A 59 -8.21 -14.70 -12.80
CA VAL A 59 -6.89 -15.13 -12.33
C VAL A 59 -6.87 -15.22 -10.82
N ASN A 60 -6.37 -16.34 -10.29
CA ASN A 60 -6.09 -16.50 -8.87
C ASN A 60 -4.57 -16.42 -8.62
N SER A 61 -4.12 -15.38 -7.89
CA SER A 61 -2.75 -15.28 -7.36
C SER A 61 -2.60 -16.15 -6.13
N SER A 62 -1.82 -17.22 -6.23
CA SER A 62 -1.64 -18.23 -5.19
C SER A 62 -0.16 -18.50 -4.90
N ASN A 63 0.13 -19.45 -4.00
CA ASN A 63 1.48 -19.90 -3.70
C ASN A 63 1.92 -21.03 -4.66
N ALA A 64 3.16 -21.50 -4.54
CA ALA A 64 3.72 -22.53 -5.43
C ALA A 64 3.00 -23.90 -5.33
N ASN A 65 2.30 -24.16 -4.23
CA ASN A 65 1.51 -25.36 -4.01
C ASN A 65 0.04 -25.17 -4.42
N PHE A 66 -0.33 -23.94 -4.80
CA PHE A 66 -1.68 -23.51 -5.13
C PHE A 66 -2.74 -23.81 -4.04
N ASP A 67 -2.31 -23.93 -2.79
CA ASP A 67 -3.15 -24.15 -1.62
C ASP A 67 -3.31 -22.85 -0.79
N LEU A 68 -2.91 -21.71 -1.35
CA LEU A 68 -3.02 -20.42 -0.67
C LEU A 68 -4.47 -20.11 -0.35
N TYR A 69 -4.77 -19.98 0.94
CA TYR A 69 -6.10 -19.65 1.44
C TYR A 69 -6.06 -18.33 2.22
N ALA A 70 -5.56 -17.29 1.56
CA ALA A 70 -5.50 -15.92 2.09
C ALA A 70 -5.83 -14.89 0.99
N GLY A 71 -6.16 -13.66 1.39
CA GLY A 71 -6.39 -12.53 0.48
C GLY A 71 -7.40 -12.84 -0.63
N VAL A 72 -7.06 -12.45 -1.86
CA VAL A 72 -7.89 -12.71 -3.06
C VAL A 72 -8.07 -14.20 -3.31
N SER A 73 -7.04 -15.03 -3.09
CA SER A 73 -7.16 -16.49 -3.30
C SER A 73 -8.21 -17.10 -2.38
N LYS A 74 -8.28 -16.67 -1.11
CA LYS A 74 -9.34 -17.10 -0.20
C LYS A 74 -10.73 -16.72 -0.74
N ALA A 75 -10.92 -15.46 -1.17
CA ALA A 75 -12.21 -15.01 -1.69
C ALA A 75 -12.65 -15.81 -2.93
N ILE A 76 -11.71 -16.09 -3.84
CA ILE A 76 -11.96 -16.91 -5.04
C ILE A 76 -12.34 -18.35 -4.64
N LEU A 77 -11.57 -18.98 -3.73
CA LEU A 77 -11.84 -20.36 -3.30
C LEU A 77 -13.16 -20.48 -2.51
N ASP A 78 -13.48 -19.49 -1.70
CA ASP A 78 -14.77 -19.39 -0.99
C ASP A 78 -15.93 -19.27 -1.97
N GLY A 79 -15.82 -18.38 -2.97
CA GLY A 79 -16.85 -18.15 -3.97
C GLY A 79 -16.99 -19.28 -5.00
N ALA A 80 -15.91 -19.99 -5.32
CA ALA A 80 -15.92 -21.13 -6.23
C ALA A 80 -16.52 -22.39 -5.58
N GLY A 81 -16.43 -22.49 -4.25
CA GLY A 81 -16.92 -23.63 -3.50
C GLY A 81 -16.00 -24.85 -3.58
N ARG A 82 -16.45 -25.96 -2.97
CA ARG A 82 -15.63 -27.17 -2.75
C ARG A 82 -15.18 -27.88 -4.04
N SER A 83 -15.81 -27.60 -5.19
CA SER A 83 -15.44 -28.22 -6.47
C SER A 83 -14.09 -27.74 -7.03
N VAL A 84 -13.59 -26.61 -6.53
CA VAL A 84 -12.32 -26.00 -6.98
C VAL A 84 -11.19 -26.18 -5.94
N GLN A 85 -11.48 -26.80 -4.78
CA GLN A 85 -10.40 -27.26 -3.89
C GLN A 85 -9.50 -28.21 -4.67
N MET A 86 -8.27 -27.76 -4.91
CA MET A 86 -7.51 -28.33 -6.01
C MET A 86 -7.06 -29.75 -5.76
N ALA A 87 -6.96 -30.43 -6.90
CA ALA A 87 -6.52 -31.80 -7.08
C ALA A 87 -5.29 -32.21 -6.26
N SER A 88 -5.41 -33.43 -5.74
CA SER A 88 -4.42 -34.38 -5.23
C SER A 88 -2.92 -34.07 -5.44
N PRO A 89 -2.04 -34.46 -4.49
CA PRO A 89 -0.59 -34.17 -4.42
C PRO A 89 0.30 -34.82 -5.51
N GLY A 90 -0.26 -35.14 -6.69
CA GLY A 90 0.42 -35.89 -7.76
C GLY A 90 0.89 -35.08 -8.96
N TYR A 91 0.66 -33.76 -9.02
CA TYR A 91 1.10 -32.94 -10.15
C TYR A 91 2.41 -32.20 -9.85
N LEU A 92 3.37 -32.35 -10.75
CA LEU A 92 4.65 -31.62 -10.75
C LEU A 92 4.43 -30.10 -10.62
N PRO A 93 5.42 -29.33 -10.11
CA PRO A 93 5.29 -27.87 -10.02
C PRO A 93 5.09 -27.27 -11.42
N ARG A 94 3.87 -26.82 -11.70
CA ARG A 94 3.57 -25.99 -12.87
C ARG A 94 3.50 -24.54 -12.42
N ALA A 95 4.02 -23.62 -13.22
CA ALA A 95 3.93 -22.18 -12.93
C ALA A 95 2.48 -21.64 -12.98
N MET A 96 1.59 -22.40 -13.63
CA MET A 96 0.18 -22.05 -13.83
C MET A 96 -0.65 -23.32 -14.09
N ILE A 97 -1.91 -23.29 -13.65
CA ILE A 97 -2.92 -24.32 -13.89
C ILE A 97 -4.28 -23.68 -14.12
N MET A 98 -5.18 -24.40 -14.79
CA MET A 98 -6.53 -23.93 -15.07
C MET A 98 -7.56 -24.94 -14.55
N THR A 99 -8.62 -24.45 -13.92
CA THR A 99 -9.76 -25.23 -13.44
C THR A 99 -11.07 -24.62 -13.93
N THR A 100 -12.17 -25.35 -13.80
CA THR A 100 -13.50 -24.74 -13.84
C THR A 100 -13.67 -23.79 -12.65
N ALA A 101 -14.54 -22.79 -12.77
CA ALA A 101 -14.73 -21.78 -11.73
C ALA A 101 -15.70 -22.18 -10.61
N GLY A 102 -16.28 -23.39 -10.67
CA GLY A 102 -17.24 -23.87 -9.68
C GLY A 102 -18.51 -23.01 -9.65
N GLN A 103 -18.79 -22.39 -8.51
CA GLN A 103 -19.98 -21.55 -8.28
C GLN A 103 -19.78 -20.07 -8.66
N LEU A 104 -18.60 -19.68 -9.14
CA LEU A 104 -18.36 -18.31 -9.57
C LEU A 104 -19.12 -17.99 -10.87
N PRO A 105 -19.43 -16.71 -11.14
CA PRO A 105 -20.05 -16.29 -12.39
C PRO A 105 -19.13 -16.43 -13.62
N SER A 106 -17.81 -16.45 -13.41
CA SER A 106 -16.84 -16.72 -14.47
C SER A 106 -16.85 -18.19 -14.88
N SER A 107 -16.31 -18.51 -16.05
CA SER A 107 -16.29 -19.90 -16.52
C SER A 107 -15.09 -20.70 -15.98
N ASN A 108 -13.93 -20.06 -15.90
CA ASN A 108 -12.67 -20.70 -15.54
C ASN A 108 -11.89 -19.90 -14.50
N ILE A 109 -11.00 -20.58 -13.77
CA ILE A 109 -9.99 -19.96 -12.91
C ILE A 109 -8.61 -20.36 -13.41
N VAL A 110 -7.76 -19.37 -13.68
CA VAL A 110 -6.34 -19.57 -13.97
C VAL A 110 -5.56 -19.29 -12.70
N HIS A 111 -5.04 -20.34 -12.06
CA HIS A 111 -4.22 -20.21 -10.86
C HIS A 111 -2.76 -19.98 -11.27
N ILE A 112 -2.17 -18.94 -10.71
CA ILE A 112 -0.77 -18.56 -10.95
C ILE A 112 -0.02 -18.52 -9.62
N VAL A 113 1.30 -18.72 -9.68
CA VAL A 113 2.17 -18.44 -8.54
C VAL A 113 2.42 -16.94 -8.49
N GLY A 114 1.98 -16.28 -7.41
CA GLY A 114 2.13 -14.84 -7.20
C GLY A 114 3.58 -14.36 -7.36
N GLN A 115 3.75 -13.21 -8.00
CA GLN A 115 5.06 -12.59 -8.25
C GLN A 115 5.07 -11.15 -7.76
N ASN A 116 6.21 -10.72 -7.21
CA ASN A 116 6.45 -9.35 -6.77
C ASN A 116 7.48 -8.61 -7.64
N ASP A 117 8.14 -9.32 -8.55
CA ASP A 117 9.10 -8.74 -9.49
C ASP A 117 8.37 -8.27 -10.77
N PRO A 118 8.52 -7.01 -11.21
CA PRO A 118 7.83 -6.49 -12.38
C PRO A 118 8.11 -7.27 -13.68
N GLY A 119 9.33 -7.78 -13.87
CA GLY A 119 9.69 -8.60 -15.03
C GLY A 119 8.93 -9.92 -15.01
N LYS A 120 8.93 -10.60 -13.86
CA LYS A 120 8.17 -11.85 -13.69
C LYS A 120 6.66 -11.65 -13.79
N ILE A 121 6.12 -10.54 -13.29
CA ILE A 121 4.69 -10.21 -13.44
C ILE A 121 4.35 -10.04 -14.92
N LYS A 122 5.20 -9.34 -15.68
CA LYS A 122 5.01 -9.18 -17.13
C LYS A 122 4.98 -10.54 -17.85
N ASP A 123 5.96 -11.40 -17.57
CA ASP A 123 6.05 -12.73 -18.17
C ASP A 123 4.85 -13.60 -17.79
N LEU A 124 4.39 -13.48 -16.54
CA LEU A 124 3.23 -14.21 -16.03
C LEU A 124 1.92 -13.75 -16.71
N VAL A 125 1.69 -12.44 -16.80
CA VAL A 125 0.52 -11.88 -17.50
C VAL A 125 0.54 -12.31 -18.96
N PHE A 126 1.69 -12.26 -19.62
CA PHE A 126 1.82 -12.74 -21.00
C PHE A 126 1.50 -14.24 -21.13
N GLY A 127 1.97 -15.06 -20.18
CA GLY A 127 1.64 -16.48 -20.12
C GLY A 127 0.13 -16.73 -19.97
N VAL A 128 -0.56 -15.96 -19.11
CA VAL A 128 -2.02 -16.09 -18.93
C VAL A 128 -2.74 -15.70 -20.21
N LEU A 129 -2.39 -14.57 -20.83
CA LEU A 129 -3.02 -14.12 -22.08
C LEU A 129 -2.85 -15.15 -23.21
N LYS A 130 -1.67 -15.78 -23.30
CA LYS A 130 -1.43 -16.86 -24.26
C LYS A 130 -2.29 -18.09 -23.97
N LEU A 131 -2.42 -18.48 -22.70
CA LEU A 131 -3.32 -19.57 -22.30
C LEU A 131 -4.77 -19.26 -22.68
N CYS A 132 -5.23 -18.03 -22.44
CA CYS A 132 -6.57 -17.57 -22.82
C CYS A 132 -6.78 -17.65 -24.34
N GLU A 133 -5.80 -17.23 -25.14
CA GLU A 133 -5.84 -17.33 -26.61
C GLU A 133 -5.94 -18.79 -27.08
N GLU A 134 -5.10 -19.68 -26.54
CA GLU A 134 -5.11 -21.12 -26.85
C GLU A 134 -6.46 -21.78 -26.52
N ASN A 135 -7.16 -21.28 -25.48
CA ASN A 135 -8.49 -21.74 -25.08
C ASN A 135 -9.65 -20.93 -25.70
N LYS A 136 -9.35 -19.97 -26.60
CA LYS A 136 -10.34 -19.12 -27.29
C LYS A 136 -11.22 -18.29 -26.35
N PHE A 137 -10.68 -17.85 -25.21
CA PHE A 137 -11.37 -16.96 -24.30
C PHE A 137 -11.39 -15.54 -24.87
N GLY A 138 -12.55 -14.89 -24.81
CA GLY A 138 -12.73 -13.50 -25.23
C GLY A 138 -12.44 -12.49 -24.11
N SER A 139 -12.35 -12.94 -22.86
CA SER A 139 -12.18 -12.08 -21.69
C SER A 139 -11.43 -12.76 -20.55
N VAL A 140 -10.59 -11.99 -19.85
CA VAL A 140 -9.91 -12.43 -18.63
C VAL A 140 -9.79 -11.28 -17.63
N ALA A 141 -10.08 -11.53 -16.36
CA ALA A 141 -9.90 -10.56 -15.29
C ALA A 141 -8.70 -10.93 -14.39
N PHE A 142 -7.84 -9.96 -14.12
CA PHE A 142 -6.70 -10.10 -13.23
C PHE A 142 -6.96 -9.36 -11.91
N PRO A 143 -6.61 -9.93 -10.75
CA PRO A 143 -6.53 -9.14 -9.54
C PRO A 143 -5.33 -8.20 -9.61
N ALA A 144 -5.22 -7.27 -8.66
CA ALA A 144 -4.03 -6.45 -8.55
C ALA A 144 -2.81 -7.33 -8.17
N LEU A 145 -2.00 -7.68 -9.16
CA LEU A 145 -0.81 -8.53 -8.98
C LEU A 145 0.34 -7.75 -8.33
N GLY A 146 1.14 -8.46 -7.52
CA GLY A 146 2.32 -7.86 -6.85
C GLY A 146 1.98 -6.92 -5.69
N THR A 147 0.73 -6.93 -5.22
CA THR A 147 0.27 -6.14 -4.07
C THR A 147 0.43 -6.86 -2.72
N GLU A 148 0.84 -8.13 -2.75
CA GLU A 148 1.07 -8.95 -1.56
C GLU A 148 2.34 -8.48 -0.83
N ALA A 149 2.21 -7.50 0.07
CA ALA A 149 3.24 -7.22 1.06
C ALA A 149 3.08 -8.22 2.22
N LEU A 150 4.17 -8.93 2.53
CA LEU A 150 4.25 -9.73 3.75
C LEU A 150 4.00 -8.81 4.96
N LEU A 151 3.04 -9.19 5.79
CA LEU A 151 2.84 -8.55 7.08
C LEU A 151 4.08 -8.79 7.95
N PRO A 152 4.43 -7.87 8.86
CA PRO A 152 5.59 -8.06 9.71
C PRO A 152 5.45 -9.35 10.54
N PRO A 153 6.50 -10.17 10.66
CA PRO A 153 6.41 -11.47 11.33
C PRO A 153 6.14 -11.38 12.84
N HIS A 154 6.33 -10.19 13.43
CA HIS A 154 6.06 -9.93 14.84
C HIS A 154 4.61 -9.48 15.09
N TRP A 155 3.77 -9.37 14.06
CA TRP A 155 2.37 -9.03 14.23
C TRP A 155 1.58 -10.20 14.82
N ASP A 156 0.68 -9.86 15.74
CA ASP A 156 -0.27 -10.78 16.34
C ASP A 156 -1.39 -11.14 15.34
N ASP A 157 -2.02 -12.29 15.53
CA ASP A 157 -3.17 -12.71 14.73
C ASP A 157 -4.36 -11.74 14.93
N MET A 158 -4.77 -11.11 13.83
CA MET A 158 -5.89 -10.16 13.82
C MET A 158 -7.26 -10.83 13.71
N LYS A 159 -7.34 -12.17 13.57
CA LYS A 159 -8.61 -12.91 13.49
C LYS A 159 -9.60 -12.39 12.44
N ASN A 160 -9.07 -11.94 11.30
CA ASN A 160 -9.78 -11.28 10.18
C ASN A 160 -10.22 -9.83 10.43
N ASP A 161 -9.83 -9.18 11.53
CA ASP A 161 -9.99 -7.74 11.68
C ASP A 161 -9.07 -6.98 10.70
N ILE A 162 -9.55 -5.84 10.21
CA ILE A 162 -8.82 -4.97 9.26
C ILE A 162 -7.85 -4.04 10.01
N VAL A 163 -8.24 -3.60 11.22
CA VAL A 163 -7.39 -2.84 12.13
C VAL A 163 -7.57 -3.32 13.56
N LYS A 164 -6.47 -3.43 14.31
CA LYS A 164 -6.50 -3.76 15.73
C LYS A 164 -5.29 -3.17 16.46
N LEU A 165 -5.50 -2.80 17.72
CA LEU A 165 -4.47 -2.32 18.61
C LEU A 165 -4.08 -3.44 19.57
N PHE A 166 -2.77 -3.65 19.72
CA PHE A 166 -2.20 -4.66 20.59
C PHE A 166 -1.36 -3.99 21.68
N PRO A 167 -1.79 -4.01 22.94
CA PRO A 167 -1.03 -3.48 24.05
C PRO A 167 0.33 -4.19 24.16
N LEU A 168 1.41 -3.41 24.18
CA LEU A 168 2.74 -3.94 24.41
C LEU A 168 2.94 -4.21 25.89
N THR A 169 3.54 -5.35 26.20
CA THR A 169 3.90 -5.69 27.58
C THR A 169 5.03 -4.76 28.06
N PRO A 170 4.85 -4.03 29.17
CA PRO A 170 5.92 -3.21 29.76
C PRO A 170 7.19 -4.03 30.02
N GLY A 171 8.34 -3.48 29.67
CA GLY A 171 9.64 -4.15 29.81
C GLY A 171 10.00 -5.14 28.70
N SER A 172 9.08 -5.45 27.77
CA SER A 172 9.44 -6.21 26.55
C SER A 172 10.43 -5.43 25.67
N THR A 173 11.17 -6.14 24.81
CA THR A 173 12.12 -5.52 23.88
C THR A 173 11.46 -4.47 23.00
N GLU A 174 10.27 -4.77 22.47
CA GLU A 174 9.50 -3.85 21.63
C GLU A 174 9.07 -2.61 22.41
N TYR A 175 8.49 -2.79 23.61
CA TYR A 175 8.11 -1.68 24.48
C TYR A 175 9.30 -0.76 24.77
N ASN A 176 10.44 -1.33 25.19
CA ASN A 176 11.63 -0.56 25.56
C ASN A 176 12.24 0.20 24.37
N ASN A 177 12.06 -0.32 23.14
CA ASN A 177 12.51 0.36 21.92
C ASN A 177 11.63 1.57 21.61
N VAL A 178 10.31 1.46 21.77
CA VAL A 178 9.35 2.56 21.53
C VAL A 178 9.49 3.64 22.60
N ASP A 179 9.56 3.23 23.87
CA ASP A 179 9.77 4.11 25.03
C ASP A 179 11.19 4.74 25.05
N GLY A 180 12.10 4.22 24.21
CA GLY A 180 13.48 4.70 24.09
C GLY A 180 14.26 4.60 25.40
N LYS A 181 14.05 3.52 26.15
CA LYS A 181 14.68 3.28 27.47
C LYS A 181 14.43 4.41 28.47
N GLY A 182 13.21 4.94 28.55
CA GLY A 182 12.84 6.03 29.45
C GLY A 182 13.32 7.43 29.02
N LYS A 183 13.91 7.57 27.82
CA LYS A 183 14.38 8.87 27.30
C LYS A 183 13.39 9.54 26.33
N VAL A 184 12.47 8.79 25.72
CA VAL A 184 11.63 9.36 24.66
C VAL A 184 10.61 10.30 25.25
N LEU A 185 9.80 9.98 26.27
CA LEU A 185 8.71 10.91 26.59
C LEU A 185 8.01 10.92 27.95
N CYS A 186 8.08 9.89 28.78
CA CYS A 186 7.05 9.80 29.81
C CYS A 186 7.59 9.27 31.12
N SER A 187 7.85 10.16 32.07
CA SER A 187 7.83 9.79 33.49
C SER A 187 6.49 9.14 33.89
N ASN A 188 5.45 9.27 33.05
CA ASN A 188 4.09 8.76 33.22
C ASN A 188 3.55 8.05 31.96
N CYS A 189 4.31 7.15 31.31
CA CYS A 189 3.75 6.36 30.21
C CYS A 189 2.68 5.44 30.77
N LEU A 190 1.44 5.52 30.26
CA LEU A 190 0.35 4.67 30.71
C LEU A 190 0.26 3.40 29.87
N GLN A 191 0.36 3.54 28.56
CA GLN A 191 0.18 2.43 27.63
C GLN A 191 0.86 2.70 26.29
N ILE A 192 1.43 1.65 25.70
CA ILE A 192 1.89 1.64 24.31
C ILE A 192 1.13 0.53 23.61
N GLU A 193 0.53 0.84 22.46
CA GLU A 193 -0.21 -0.13 21.65
C GLU A 193 0.36 -0.16 20.25
N ARG A 194 0.70 -1.35 19.73
CA ARG A 194 1.02 -1.53 18.32
C ARG A 194 -0.26 -1.49 17.52
N VAL A 195 -0.30 -0.60 16.52
CA VAL A 195 -1.39 -0.55 15.56
C VAL A 195 -1.08 -1.54 14.45
N GLN A 196 -2.00 -2.47 14.20
CA GLN A 196 -1.93 -3.39 13.07
C GLN A 196 -3.07 -3.07 12.11
N ASN A 197 -2.74 -2.40 11.01
CA ASN A 197 -3.67 -2.14 9.91
C ASN A 197 -3.06 -2.66 8.61
N THR A 198 -3.61 -3.75 8.07
CA THR A 198 -3.05 -4.45 6.90
C THR A 198 -3.04 -3.58 5.65
N THR A 199 -4.14 -2.89 5.38
CA THR A 199 -4.31 -2.06 4.18
C THR A 199 -3.34 -0.87 4.19
N LEU A 200 -3.21 -0.18 5.33
CA LEU A 200 -2.26 0.92 5.47
C LEU A 200 -0.82 0.43 5.37
N TRP A 201 -0.49 -0.71 6.01
CA TRP A 201 0.85 -1.29 5.94
C TRP A 201 1.23 -1.68 4.51
N GLN A 202 0.34 -2.37 3.79
CA GLN A 202 0.58 -2.77 2.40
C GLN A 202 0.77 -1.55 1.48
N SER A 203 -0.08 -0.54 1.62
CA SER A 203 0.02 0.72 0.86
C SER A 203 1.34 1.45 1.15
N TYR A 204 1.71 1.53 2.42
CA TYR A 204 2.96 2.11 2.89
C TYR A 204 4.18 1.37 2.31
N GLN A 205 4.20 0.04 2.40
CA GLN A 205 5.29 -0.78 1.90
C GLN A 205 5.43 -0.71 0.37
N LEU A 206 4.31 -0.59 -0.36
CA LEU A 206 4.34 -0.36 -1.81
C LEU A 206 4.99 0.97 -2.16
N LEU A 207 4.60 2.06 -1.47
CA LEU A 207 5.22 3.37 -1.68
C LEU A 207 6.71 3.36 -1.28
N LYS A 208 7.07 2.66 -0.21
CA LYS A 208 8.47 2.49 0.22
C LYS A 208 9.32 1.90 -0.90
N LYS A 209 8.90 0.75 -1.46
CA LYS A 209 9.60 0.09 -2.59
C LYS A 209 9.70 1.02 -3.80
N HIS A 210 8.64 1.77 -4.09
CA HIS A 210 8.66 2.75 -5.17
C HIS A 210 9.72 3.85 -4.93
N LEU A 211 9.80 4.41 -3.73
CA LEU A 211 10.81 5.42 -3.38
C LEU A 211 12.23 4.88 -3.41
N GLU A 212 12.45 3.61 -3.05
CA GLU A 212 13.77 2.98 -3.13
C GLU A 212 14.29 2.93 -4.58
N VAL A 213 13.41 2.58 -5.52
CA VAL A 213 13.72 2.61 -6.96
C VAL A 213 13.90 4.05 -7.44
N LYS A 214 12.97 4.95 -7.07
CA LYS A 214 12.97 6.35 -7.51
C LYS A 214 14.24 7.09 -7.07
N ASN A 215 14.58 6.99 -5.79
CA ASN A 215 15.69 7.72 -5.17
C ASN A 215 17.02 6.98 -5.26
N LYS A 216 17.02 5.73 -5.74
CA LYS A 216 18.22 4.89 -5.91
C LYS A 216 18.99 4.65 -4.61
N HIS A 217 18.27 4.63 -3.49
CA HIS A 217 18.79 4.31 -2.16
C HIS A 217 17.67 3.82 -1.23
N THR A 218 18.05 3.17 -0.13
CA THR A 218 17.10 2.61 0.85
C THR A 218 16.80 3.52 2.04
N LYS A 219 17.51 4.64 2.18
CA LYS A 219 17.38 5.60 3.29
C LYS A 219 16.18 6.55 3.13
N ASN A 220 15.00 6.01 2.88
CA ASN A 220 13.77 6.80 2.66
C ASN A 220 12.90 6.93 3.91
N GLU A 221 13.12 6.11 4.94
CA GLU A 221 12.26 5.99 6.11
C GLU A 221 12.89 6.60 7.37
N GLN A 222 12.07 7.27 8.18
CA GLN A 222 12.41 7.66 9.55
C GLN A 222 11.26 7.34 10.51
N LEU A 223 11.61 7.03 11.77
CA LEU A 223 10.65 6.98 12.87
C LEU A 223 10.47 8.40 13.42
N LEU A 224 9.25 8.92 13.36
CA LEU A 224 8.91 10.28 13.78
C LEU A 224 7.64 10.30 14.63
N TYR A 225 7.30 11.45 15.17
CA TYR A 225 6.27 11.57 16.20
C TYR A 225 5.13 12.53 15.82
N HIS A 226 3.89 12.13 16.10
CA HIS A 226 2.69 12.92 15.77
C HIS A 226 1.75 13.01 16.99
N GLY A 227 1.68 14.18 17.62
CA GLY A 227 0.75 14.45 18.72
C GLY A 227 -0.64 14.80 18.18
N THR A 228 -1.69 14.32 18.83
CA THR A 228 -3.07 14.55 18.37
C THR A 228 -4.07 14.56 19.53
N ALA A 229 -5.32 14.95 19.25
CA ALA A 229 -6.43 14.79 20.17
C ALA A 229 -6.97 13.35 20.21
N ALA A 230 -7.58 12.97 21.34
CA ALA A 230 -8.24 11.68 21.52
C ALA A 230 -9.33 11.39 20.47
N THR A 231 -10.04 12.43 20.02
CA THR A 231 -11.10 12.34 19.01
C THR A 231 -10.60 11.97 17.61
N SER A 232 -9.29 12.05 17.35
CA SER A 232 -8.69 11.71 16.04
C SER A 232 -8.16 10.27 15.98
N ILE A 233 -8.14 9.54 17.10
CA ILE A 233 -7.46 8.24 17.19
C ILE A 233 -8.08 7.21 16.28
N ASP A 234 -9.40 6.99 16.37
CA ASP A 234 -10.10 6.02 15.53
C ASP A 234 -9.89 6.32 14.04
N LEU A 235 -9.97 7.61 13.68
CA LEU A 235 -9.76 8.03 12.30
C LEU A 235 -8.35 7.71 11.80
N ILE A 236 -7.31 8.01 12.59
CA ILE A 236 -5.91 7.74 12.21
C ILE A 236 -5.65 6.23 12.15
N ASN A 237 -6.17 5.45 13.09
CA ASN A 237 -6.03 3.99 13.09
C ASN A 237 -6.66 3.37 11.83
N HIS A 238 -7.84 3.83 11.41
CA HIS A 238 -8.55 3.27 10.27
C HIS A 238 -8.09 3.82 8.92
N LYS A 239 -7.70 5.10 8.86
CA LYS A 239 -7.50 5.83 7.59
C LYS A 239 -6.10 6.41 7.42
N GLY A 240 -5.23 6.30 8.42
CA GLY A 240 -3.91 6.88 8.42
C GLY A 240 -3.93 8.40 8.60
N PHE A 241 -2.81 9.04 8.27
CA PHE A 241 -2.67 10.49 8.38
C PHE A 241 -3.22 11.16 7.12
N ASN A 242 -4.32 11.90 7.27
CA ASN A 242 -4.97 12.57 6.14
C ASN A 242 -4.60 14.06 6.12
N ARG A 243 -3.97 14.51 5.02
CA ARG A 243 -3.55 15.91 4.85
C ARG A 243 -4.69 16.92 4.81
N SER A 244 -5.93 16.49 4.57
CA SER A 244 -7.10 17.38 4.53
C SER A 244 -7.39 18.02 5.90
N TYR A 245 -6.84 17.46 6.98
CA TYR A 245 -6.87 18.05 8.32
C TYR A 245 -5.67 18.97 8.60
N ALA A 246 -4.77 19.17 7.64
CA ALA A 246 -3.64 20.07 7.79
C ALA A 246 -4.10 21.52 8.02
N GLY A 247 -3.39 22.22 8.90
CA GLY A 247 -3.62 23.64 9.18
C GLY A 247 -4.46 23.95 10.41
N GLN A 248 -5.01 22.94 11.11
CA GLN A 248 -5.69 23.15 12.41
C GLN A 248 -4.77 23.80 13.47
N HIS A 249 -3.45 23.63 13.35
CA HIS A 249 -2.43 24.23 14.23
C HIS A 249 -1.36 25.01 13.46
N GLY A 250 -1.70 25.51 12.26
CA GLY A 250 -0.78 26.21 11.36
C GLY A 250 -0.09 25.29 10.34
N ALA A 251 0.08 25.78 9.11
CA ALA A 251 0.67 25.05 7.98
C ALA A 251 1.93 25.76 7.46
N MET A 252 2.88 26.02 8.36
CA MET A 252 4.05 26.90 8.13
C MET A 252 4.96 26.42 6.98
N TYR A 253 5.07 25.10 6.78
CA TYR A 253 5.96 24.49 5.79
C TYR A 253 5.19 23.76 4.67
N GLY A 254 3.86 23.89 4.65
CA GLY A 254 2.98 23.28 3.66
C GLY A 254 1.71 22.66 4.28
N LYS A 255 0.70 22.42 3.44
CA LYS A 255 -0.56 21.77 3.77
C LYS A 255 -0.43 20.25 3.65
N GLY A 256 0.34 19.68 4.56
CA GLY A 256 0.56 18.24 4.69
C GLY A 256 0.44 17.76 6.12
N SER A 257 0.73 16.48 6.35
CA SER A 257 0.80 15.90 7.69
C SER A 257 2.19 16.13 8.29
N TYR A 258 2.23 16.65 9.51
CA TYR A 258 3.46 17.07 10.20
C TYR A 258 3.95 15.99 11.16
N PHE A 259 5.26 15.75 11.20
CA PHE A 259 5.89 14.78 12.07
C PHE A 259 7.16 15.35 12.68
N ALA A 260 7.28 15.28 14.01
CA ALA A 260 8.43 15.80 14.74
C ALA A 260 9.53 14.75 14.86
N VAL A 261 10.79 15.19 14.79
CA VAL A 261 11.97 14.35 15.10
C VAL A 261 12.08 14.13 16.61
N ASN A 262 11.92 15.20 17.39
CA ASN A 262 11.91 15.10 18.85
C ASN A 262 10.47 14.86 19.33
N PRO A 263 10.23 13.79 20.09
CA PRO A 263 8.89 13.45 20.54
C PRO A 263 8.30 14.49 21.53
N SER A 264 9.14 15.17 22.33
CA SER A 264 8.69 16.21 23.28
C SER A 264 7.99 17.36 22.56
N TYR A 265 8.39 17.67 21.33
CA TYR A 265 7.73 18.69 20.52
C TYR A 265 6.27 18.32 20.23
N SER A 266 6.02 17.06 19.85
CA SER A 266 4.67 16.52 19.62
C SER A 266 3.86 16.43 20.91
N ALA A 267 4.47 15.97 22.01
CA ALA A 267 3.80 15.81 23.29
C ALA A 267 3.39 17.13 23.97
N GLN A 268 4.22 18.18 23.84
CA GLN A 268 3.97 19.46 24.49
C GLN A 268 3.01 20.34 23.68
N ASN A 269 3.14 20.36 22.34
CA ASN A 269 2.46 21.36 21.52
C ASN A 269 1.20 20.84 20.80
N TYR A 270 1.06 19.52 20.60
CA TYR A 270 0.00 18.96 19.75
C TYR A 270 -0.81 17.82 20.41
N ALA A 271 -0.21 17.06 21.33
CA ALA A 271 -0.95 16.06 22.09
C ALA A 271 -1.89 16.74 23.10
N GLN A 272 -3.20 16.69 22.83
CA GLN A 272 -4.21 17.34 23.65
C GLN A 272 -4.64 16.44 24.82
N LEU A 273 -4.92 17.06 25.96
CA LEU A 273 -5.50 16.38 27.12
C LEU A 273 -6.95 15.98 26.82
N ASP A 274 -7.32 14.76 27.14
CA ASP A 274 -8.72 14.35 27.19
C ASP A 274 -9.37 14.66 28.56
N ALA A 275 -10.64 14.28 28.71
CA ALA A 275 -11.39 14.46 29.96
C ALA A 275 -10.81 13.70 31.17
N SER A 276 -9.98 12.67 30.93
CA SER A 276 -9.28 11.88 31.96
C SER A 276 -7.87 12.40 32.24
N GLY A 277 -7.44 13.49 31.59
CA GLY A 277 -6.09 14.04 31.71
C GLY A 277 -5.03 13.25 30.94
N HIS A 278 -5.42 12.42 29.98
CA HIS A 278 -4.50 11.65 29.15
C HIS A 278 -4.22 12.33 27.81
N LYS A 279 -2.97 12.30 27.39
CA LYS A 279 -2.47 12.71 26.08
C LYS A 279 -2.17 11.50 25.21
N ARG A 280 -2.25 11.69 23.89
CA ARG A 280 -1.93 10.66 22.89
C ARG A 280 -0.98 11.18 21.83
N MET A 281 -0.06 10.31 21.43
CA MET A 281 0.88 10.59 20.37
C MET A 281 1.22 9.30 19.63
N TYR A 282 1.40 9.38 18.32
CA TYR A 282 1.92 8.27 17.53
C TYR A 282 3.45 8.34 17.42
N GLN A 283 4.11 7.19 17.51
CA GLN A 283 5.37 6.95 16.80
C GLN A 283 5.01 6.32 15.45
N ALA A 284 5.39 6.97 14.36
CA ALA A 284 5.03 6.60 13.00
C ALA A 284 6.28 6.31 12.16
N ARG A 285 6.18 5.35 11.25
CA ARG A 285 7.14 5.21 10.16
C ARG A 285 6.76 6.19 9.07
N VAL A 286 7.68 7.07 8.68
CA VAL A 286 7.43 8.13 7.70
C VAL A 286 8.45 8.02 6.58
N LEU A 287 7.96 7.92 5.35
CA LEU A 287 8.79 7.90 4.15
C LEU A 287 9.21 9.33 3.78
N VAL A 288 10.20 9.88 4.48
CA VAL A 288 10.71 11.24 4.23
C VAL A 288 11.40 11.39 2.87
N GLY A 289 11.98 10.30 2.34
CA GLY A 289 12.69 10.27 1.05
C GLY A 289 13.74 11.36 0.90
N ASP A 290 13.89 11.88 -0.31
CA ASP A 290 14.64 13.10 -0.56
C ASP A 290 13.78 14.32 -0.19
N TYR A 291 14.31 15.21 0.63
CA TYR A 291 13.55 16.35 1.15
C TYR A 291 14.25 17.68 0.93
N THR A 292 13.47 18.76 1.02
CA THR A 292 13.98 20.14 0.94
C THR A 292 13.22 21.06 1.90
N GLN A 293 13.57 22.35 1.93
CA GLN A 293 12.92 23.30 2.82
C GLN A 293 11.47 23.58 2.39
N GLY A 294 10.55 23.45 3.33
CA GLY A 294 9.13 23.74 3.11
C GLY A 294 8.81 25.21 3.24
N ARG A 295 7.64 25.62 2.73
CA ARG A 295 7.11 26.97 2.84
C ARG A 295 5.59 26.96 2.95
N SER A 296 5.03 28.00 3.55
CA SER A 296 3.59 28.16 3.66
C SER A 296 2.92 28.16 2.29
N GLY A 297 1.73 27.56 2.21
CA GLY A 297 0.93 27.49 0.99
C GLY A 297 1.22 26.31 0.06
N MET A 298 2.32 25.56 0.26
CA MET A 298 2.60 24.34 -0.51
C MET A 298 1.50 23.29 -0.33
N ILE A 299 1.08 22.64 -1.40
CA ILE A 299 0.15 21.48 -1.38
C ILE A 299 0.80 20.19 -1.87
N THR A 300 2.03 20.29 -2.36
CA THR A 300 2.90 19.21 -2.82
C THR A 300 4.36 19.67 -2.62
N PRO A 301 5.33 18.75 -2.48
CA PRO A 301 6.74 19.14 -2.45
C PRO A 301 7.16 19.83 -3.77
N PRO A 302 8.21 20.67 -3.73
CA PRO A 302 8.74 21.33 -4.92
C PRO A 302 9.47 20.33 -5.85
N ALA A 303 9.70 20.74 -7.10
CA ALA A 303 10.50 19.98 -8.06
C ALA A 303 11.99 19.99 -7.69
N LYS A 304 12.69 18.86 -7.90
CA LYS A 304 14.15 18.71 -7.72
C LYS A 304 14.91 19.33 -8.89
N SER A 305 14.34 19.25 -10.08
CA SER A 305 14.97 19.66 -11.34
C SER A 305 13.99 20.46 -12.20
N GLY A 306 14.39 20.84 -13.42
CA GLY A 306 13.52 21.52 -14.38
C GLY A 306 12.33 20.66 -14.85
N ASN A 307 12.27 19.38 -14.50
CA ASN A 307 11.12 18.52 -14.76
C ASN A 307 10.11 18.63 -13.61
N ALA A 308 8.91 19.14 -13.91
CA ALA A 308 7.84 19.33 -12.93
C ALA A 308 7.31 18.03 -12.29
N ALA A 309 7.54 16.87 -12.90
CA ALA A 309 7.15 15.58 -12.34
C ALA A 309 8.16 15.00 -11.34
N ASP A 310 9.41 15.48 -11.37
CA ASP A 310 10.49 15.02 -10.49
C ASP A 310 10.48 15.84 -9.19
N LEU A 311 9.55 15.49 -8.29
CA LEU A 311 9.37 16.17 -7.01
C LEU A 311 10.24 15.56 -5.91
N TYR A 312 10.61 16.41 -4.93
CA TYR A 312 11.01 15.95 -3.61
C TYR A 312 9.89 15.10 -2.98
N ASP A 313 10.25 14.25 -2.03
CA ASP A 313 9.31 13.35 -1.36
C ASP A 313 8.62 14.01 -0.18
N SER A 314 9.34 14.85 0.55
CA SER A 314 8.81 15.61 1.67
C SER A 314 9.49 16.97 1.79
N VAL A 315 9.04 17.77 2.74
CA VAL A 315 9.69 19.02 3.11
C VAL A 315 9.98 19.07 4.61
N THR A 316 10.92 19.92 5.01
CA THR A 316 11.33 20.10 6.40
C THR A 316 11.45 21.60 6.74
N ASP A 317 11.55 21.91 8.03
CA ASP A 317 11.85 23.25 8.51
C ASP A 317 13.27 23.70 8.13
N ARG A 318 14.26 22.80 8.31
CA ARG A 318 15.70 23.09 8.15
C ARG A 318 16.44 21.90 7.54
N PRO A 319 16.76 21.91 6.23
CA PRO A 319 17.34 20.75 5.53
C PRO A 319 18.63 20.19 6.16
N ASN A 320 19.48 21.05 6.72
CA ASN A 320 20.76 20.63 7.32
C ASN A 320 20.63 20.04 8.73
N ASN A 321 19.53 20.33 9.43
CA ASN A 321 19.25 19.78 10.75
C ASN A 321 17.74 19.79 11.01
N PRO A 322 17.00 18.84 10.39
CA PRO A 322 15.55 18.76 10.47
C PRO A 322 15.06 18.61 11.92
N SER A 323 14.06 19.38 12.31
CA SER A 323 13.31 19.14 13.56
C SER A 323 11.91 18.58 13.30
N MET A 324 11.43 18.71 12.06
CA MET A 324 10.18 18.12 11.60
C MET A 324 10.19 17.85 10.10
N PHE A 325 9.27 16.99 9.68
CA PHE A 325 8.98 16.70 8.28
C PHE A 325 7.49 16.87 7.99
N VAL A 326 7.18 17.25 6.76
CA VAL A 326 5.82 17.38 6.24
C VAL A 326 5.70 16.53 4.98
N VAL A 327 4.76 15.59 5.00
CA VAL A 327 4.43 14.71 3.87
C VAL A 327 3.07 15.09 3.28
N PHE A 328 2.92 14.94 1.97
CA PHE A 328 1.74 15.40 1.22
C PHE A 328 0.95 14.25 0.58
N ASN A 329 1.36 13.01 0.83
CA ASN A 329 0.66 11.82 0.38
C ASN A 329 0.20 10.99 1.59
N ASP A 330 -1.07 10.60 1.61
CA ASP A 330 -1.73 10.02 2.78
C ASP A 330 -1.20 8.60 3.11
N ILE A 331 -0.57 7.92 2.15
CA ILE A 331 0.06 6.61 2.37
C ILE A 331 1.56 6.69 2.72
N GLN A 332 2.11 7.90 2.88
CA GLN A 332 3.54 8.13 3.13
C GLN A 332 3.94 7.96 4.60
N ALA A 333 2.97 7.75 5.49
CA ALA A 333 3.19 7.51 6.91
C ALA A 333 2.29 6.38 7.43
N TYR A 334 2.88 5.49 8.22
CA TYR A 334 2.18 4.40 8.90
C TYR A 334 2.18 4.67 10.42
N PRO A 335 1.01 4.78 11.07
CA PRO A 335 0.93 4.94 12.53
C PRO A 335 1.29 3.60 13.18
N GLU A 336 2.53 3.41 13.63
CA GLU A 336 3.00 2.10 14.10
C GLU A 336 2.66 1.85 15.57
N TYR A 337 2.85 2.85 16.42
CA TYR A 337 2.56 2.77 17.84
C TYR A 337 1.76 3.96 18.32
N LEU A 338 0.69 3.69 19.06
CA LEU A 338 -0.06 4.69 19.82
C LEU A 338 0.46 4.70 21.28
N ILE A 339 0.90 5.86 21.74
CA ILE A 339 1.42 6.07 23.09
C ILE A 339 0.44 6.94 23.86
N THR A 340 -0.04 6.44 24.99
CA THR A 340 -0.92 7.16 25.93
C THR A 340 -0.15 7.49 27.21
N PHE A 341 -0.19 8.75 27.64
CA PHE A 341 0.60 9.29 28.76
C PHE A 341 -0.13 10.47 29.43
N THR A 342 0.41 10.98 30.54
CA THR A 342 -0.10 12.21 31.20
C THR A 342 0.82 13.41 31.04
#